data_AF-A0A2W6DPW7-F1
#
_entry.id   AF-A0A2W6DPW7-F1
#
_cell.length_a   1.000
_cell.length_b   1.000
_cell.length_c   1.000
_cell.angle_alpha   90.00
_cell.angle_beta   90.00
_cell.angle_gamma   90.00
#
_symmetry.space_group_name_H-M   'P 1'
#
loop_
_entity.id
_entity.type
_entity.pdbx_description
1 polymer ?
#
loop_
_entity_poly.entity_id
_entity_poly.type
_entity_poly.pdbx_seq_one_letter_code
_entity_poly.pdbx_strand_id
1 'polypeptide(L)'
;MPVAAGAVTGLVVAFGYYDRLLRPLAHTFGPWILLAVVASAGQAPRRAALRTSTALFTAIVAFHLGQRVIYRIHYAGDAYAFSASSLALWCLLALAAGMVLGPVFARIGRADWAGSAAAASAIGLLAADVHLRTHNYPDESATLLTFAVLAVIIILILGAVSRRQVIRTALLIVPCAVLSYLLLSTPLLELVPGISR
;
A
#
# COMPACT_ATOMS: atom_id res chain seq x y z
N MET A 1 -4.93 -10.42 -13.56
CA MET A 1 -4.42 -9.23 -14.26
C MET A 1 -3.62 -8.34 -13.29
N PRO A 2 -2.46 -8.80 -12.77
CA PRO A 2 -1.68 -8.00 -11.81
C PRO A 2 -1.08 -6.74 -12.44
N VAL A 3 -0.63 -6.82 -13.70
CA VAL A 3 -0.05 -5.68 -14.44
C VAL A 3 -1.06 -4.54 -14.61
N ALA A 4 -2.27 -4.84 -15.10
CA ALA A 4 -3.29 -3.81 -15.30
C ALA A 4 -3.71 -3.15 -13.99
N ALA A 5 -3.92 -3.92 -12.93
CA ALA A 5 -4.24 -3.38 -11.60
C ALA A 5 -3.11 -2.49 -11.08
N GLY A 6 -1.85 -2.94 -11.19
CA GLY A 6 -0.69 -2.13 -10.83
C GLY A 6 -0.62 -0.84 -11.62
N ALA A 7 -0.75 -0.89 -12.94
CA ALA A 7 -0.71 0.29 -13.80
C ALA A 7 -1.80 1.30 -13.44
N VAL A 8 -3.04 0.85 -13.26
CA VAL A 8 -4.16 1.73 -12.85
C VAL A 8 -3.90 2.35 -11.49
N THR A 9 -3.50 1.57 -10.48
CA THR A 9 -3.18 2.11 -9.15
C THR A 9 -2.06 3.13 -9.24
N GLY A 10 -0.96 2.82 -9.93
CA GLY A 10 0.17 3.75 -10.09
C GLY A 10 -0.21 5.06 -10.76
N LEU A 11 -1.02 5.01 -11.83
CA LEU A 11 -1.50 6.21 -12.52
C LEU A 11 -2.47 7.03 -11.67
N VAL A 12 -3.40 6.40 -10.96
CA VAL A 12 -4.32 7.10 -10.04
C VAL A 12 -3.55 7.81 -8.93
N VAL A 13 -2.53 7.16 -8.37
CA VAL A 13 -1.70 7.75 -7.32
C VAL A 13 -0.81 8.87 -7.89
N ALA A 14 -0.30 8.72 -9.12
CA ALA A 14 0.47 9.78 -9.79
C ALA A 14 -0.38 11.02 -10.08
N PHE A 15 -1.63 10.82 -10.51
CA PHE A 15 -2.61 11.90 -10.63
C PHE A 15 -2.89 12.55 -9.27
N GLY A 16 -3.12 11.71 -8.25
CA GLY A 16 -3.36 12.15 -6.89
C GLY A 16 -2.26 13.08 -6.36
N TYR A 17 -1.00 12.83 -6.72
CA TYR A 17 0.13 13.68 -6.33
C TYR A 17 -0.07 15.19 -6.64
N TYR A 18 -0.78 15.52 -7.73
CA TYR A 18 -1.03 16.91 -8.13
C TYR A 18 -2.42 17.43 -7.71
N ASP A 19 -3.38 16.55 -7.44
CA ASP A 19 -4.73 16.91 -7.00
C ASP A 19 -4.77 17.24 -5.50
N ARG A 20 -5.50 18.29 -5.08
CA ARG A 20 -5.54 18.70 -3.66
C ARG A 20 -6.19 17.67 -2.73
N LEU A 21 -7.24 17.00 -3.18
CA LEU A 21 -7.99 16.06 -2.34
C LEU A 21 -7.27 14.72 -2.24
N LEU A 22 -6.64 14.27 -3.34
CA LEU A 22 -6.02 12.95 -3.47
C LEU A 22 -4.51 12.95 -3.18
N ARG A 23 -3.85 14.10 -3.09
CA ARG A 23 -2.42 14.24 -2.70
C ARG A 23 -2.01 13.37 -1.52
N PRO A 24 -2.79 13.29 -0.43
CA PRO A 24 -2.36 12.52 0.74
C PRO A 24 -2.12 11.05 0.37
N LEU A 25 -2.92 10.49 -0.54
CA LEU A 25 -2.79 9.10 -0.98
C LEU A 25 -1.49 8.83 -1.76
N ALA A 26 -0.90 9.85 -2.39
CA ALA A 26 0.39 9.73 -3.06
C ALA A 26 1.58 9.70 -2.11
N HIS A 27 1.39 10.13 -0.87
CA HIS A 27 2.41 10.14 0.16
C HIS A 27 2.24 9.03 1.21
N THR A 28 1.34 8.07 0.97
CA THR A 28 1.06 6.96 1.92
C THR A 28 1.30 5.60 1.32
N PHE A 29 1.40 4.58 2.17
CA PHE A 29 1.49 3.19 1.73
C PHE A 29 0.13 2.54 1.44
N GLY A 30 -0.96 3.18 1.87
CA GLY A 30 -2.33 2.68 1.75
C GLY A 30 -2.69 2.05 0.39
N PRO A 31 -2.58 2.77 -0.74
CA PRO A 31 -2.90 2.22 -2.06
C PRO A 31 -2.10 0.97 -2.42
N TRP A 32 -0.82 0.92 -2.03
CA TRP A 32 0.07 -0.21 -2.30
C TRP A 32 -0.25 -1.41 -1.42
N ILE A 33 -0.59 -1.20 -0.14
CA ILE A 33 -1.04 -2.25 0.78
C ILE A 33 -2.33 -2.88 0.25
N LEU A 34 -3.31 -2.06 -0.14
CA LEU A 34 -4.58 -2.56 -0.68
C LEU A 34 -4.37 -3.33 -1.99
N LEU A 35 -3.55 -2.81 -2.91
CA LEU A 35 -3.18 -3.52 -4.14
C LEU A 35 -2.53 -4.87 -3.82
N ALA A 36 -1.65 -4.94 -2.83
CA ALA A 36 -1.00 -6.17 -2.42
C ALA A 36 -2.00 -7.19 -1.88
N VAL A 37 -2.97 -6.77 -1.06
CA VAL A 37 -4.06 -7.63 -0.58
C VAL A 37 -4.89 -8.18 -1.73
N VAL A 38 -5.40 -7.30 -2.60
CA VAL A 38 -6.27 -7.70 -3.73
C VAL A 38 -5.54 -8.62 -4.71
N ALA A 39 -4.24 -8.41 -4.93
CA ALA A 39 -3.45 -9.24 -5.84
C ALA A 39 -3.17 -10.66 -5.32
N SER A 40 -3.17 -10.86 -3.99
CA SER A 40 -2.71 -12.08 -3.31
C SER A 40 -3.80 -12.89 -2.62
N ALA A 41 -4.87 -12.27 -2.13
CA ALA A 41 -5.89 -12.94 -1.33
C ALA A 41 -6.44 -14.21 -2.00
N GLY A 42 -6.50 -15.30 -1.22
CA GLY A 42 -6.97 -16.61 -1.69
C GLY A 42 -6.08 -17.32 -2.72
N GLN A 43 -4.91 -16.77 -3.08
CA GLN A 43 -3.99 -17.41 -4.03
C GLN A 43 -3.05 -18.40 -3.33
N ALA A 44 -2.49 -19.36 -4.08
CA ALA A 44 -1.38 -20.17 -3.58
C ALA A 44 -0.15 -19.29 -3.27
N PRO A 45 0.64 -19.56 -2.20
CA PRO A 45 1.70 -18.64 -1.75
C PRO A 45 2.69 -18.19 -2.82
N ARG A 46 3.16 -19.11 -3.68
CA ARG A 46 4.07 -18.78 -4.80
C ARG A 46 3.40 -17.85 -5.81
N ARG A 47 2.13 -18.12 -6.16
CA ARG A 47 1.36 -17.31 -7.10
C ARG A 47 1.04 -15.94 -6.51
N ALA A 48 0.76 -15.89 -5.21
CA ALA A 48 0.53 -14.65 -4.48
C ALA A 48 1.77 -13.75 -4.50
N ALA A 49 2.95 -14.29 -4.19
CA ALA A 49 4.22 -13.58 -4.28
C ALA A 49 4.43 -12.99 -5.68
N LEU A 50 4.36 -13.82 -6.73
CA LEU A 50 4.55 -13.38 -8.11
C LEU A 50 3.54 -12.30 -8.53
N ARG A 51 2.26 -12.48 -8.21
CA ARG A 51 1.21 -11.53 -8.57
C ARG A 51 1.38 -10.20 -7.85
N THR A 52 1.67 -10.23 -6.56
CA THR A 52 1.87 -9.01 -5.76
C THR A 52 3.13 -8.28 -6.19
N SER A 53 4.27 -8.98 -6.36
CA SER A 53 5.51 -8.36 -6.84
C SER A 53 5.32 -7.74 -8.23
N THR A 54 4.64 -8.43 -9.15
CA THR A 54 4.33 -7.89 -10.48
C THR A 54 3.44 -6.65 -10.38
N ALA A 55 2.36 -6.72 -9.59
CA ALA A 55 1.44 -5.60 -9.43
C ALA A 55 2.12 -4.36 -8.83
N LEU A 56 2.87 -4.53 -7.74
CA LEU A 56 3.60 -3.44 -7.09
C LEU A 56 4.69 -2.86 -8.00
N PHE A 57 5.48 -3.71 -8.67
CA PHE A 57 6.49 -3.26 -9.62
C PHE A 57 5.88 -2.42 -10.74
N THR A 58 4.80 -2.90 -11.37
CA THR A 58 4.10 -2.14 -12.40
C THR A 58 3.53 -0.85 -11.84
N ALA A 59 3.01 -0.85 -10.61
CA ALA A 59 2.46 0.35 -9.99
C ALA A 59 3.52 1.42 -9.74
N ILE A 60 4.71 1.05 -9.27
CA ILE A 60 5.84 1.98 -9.08
C ILE A 60 6.31 2.58 -10.40
N VAL A 61 6.45 1.75 -11.46
CA VAL A 61 6.84 2.23 -12.79
C VAL A 61 5.78 3.19 -13.34
N ALA A 62 4.50 2.80 -13.28
CA ALA A 62 3.39 3.63 -13.74
C ALA A 62 3.28 4.94 -12.95
N PHE A 63 3.53 4.91 -11.64
CA PHE A 63 3.54 6.09 -10.78
C PHE A 63 4.60 7.10 -11.21
N HIS A 64 5.86 6.69 -11.33
CA HIS A 64 6.96 7.60 -11.67
C HIS A 64 6.85 8.12 -13.11
N LEU A 65 6.45 7.27 -14.07
CA LEU A 65 6.20 7.72 -15.44
C LEU A 65 5.00 8.67 -15.51
N GLY A 66 3.93 8.36 -14.78
CA GLY A 66 2.74 9.20 -14.66
C GLY A 66 3.08 10.57 -14.09
N GLN A 67 3.85 10.64 -13.00
CA GLN A 67 4.30 11.90 -12.41
C GLN A 67 5.07 12.74 -13.42
N ARG A 68 6.02 12.15 -14.16
CA ARG A 68 6.79 12.87 -15.18
C ARG A 68 5.88 13.46 -16.27
N VAL A 69 4.88 12.73 -16.73
CA VAL A 69 3.94 13.20 -17.76
C VAL A 69 3.06 14.32 -17.19
N ILE A 70 2.45 14.11 -16.03
CA ILE A 70 1.53 15.08 -15.42
C ILE A 70 2.26 16.36 -15.01
N TYR A 71 3.49 16.25 -14.51
CA TYR A 71 4.34 17.41 -14.21
C TYR A 71 4.55 18.28 -15.45
N ARG A 72 4.94 17.66 -16.59
CA ARG A 72 5.15 18.40 -17.84
C ARG A 72 3.90 19.11 -18.35
N ILE A 73 2.73 18.57 -18.05
CA ILE A 73 1.44 19.19 -18.39
C ILE A 73 1.17 20.40 -17.48
N HIS A 74 1.42 20.29 -16.18
CA HIS A 74 1.14 21.36 -15.20
C HIS A 74 2.19 22.48 -15.19
N TYR A 75 3.45 22.14 -15.42
CA TYR A 75 4.61 23.04 -15.28
C TYR A 75 5.38 23.09 -16.60
N ALA A 76 4.74 23.65 -17.63
CA ALA A 76 5.33 23.77 -18.95
C ALA A 76 6.62 24.62 -18.90
N GLY A 77 7.75 24.03 -19.27
CA GLY A 77 9.06 24.70 -19.31
C GLY A 77 10.10 24.16 -18.33
N ASP A 78 9.66 23.48 -17.26
CA ASP A 78 10.56 22.93 -16.24
C ASP A 78 10.86 21.44 -16.46
N ALA A 79 12.14 21.07 -16.35
CA ALA A 79 12.56 19.69 -16.41
C ALA A 79 12.35 19.01 -15.06
N TYR A 80 11.34 18.14 -14.95
CA TYR A 80 11.20 17.25 -13.79
C TYR A 80 12.47 16.39 -13.64
N ALA A 81 13.18 16.55 -12.53
CA ALA A 81 14.39 15.79 -12.21
C ALA A 81 14.02 14.34 -11.87
N PHE A 82 13.93 13.49 -12.90
CA PHE A 82 13.71 12.06 -12.75
C PHE A 82 15.00 11.36 -12.35
N SER A 83 15.02 10.76 -11.16
CA SER A 83 16.16 9.96 -10.68
C SER A 83 15.96 8.49 -11.03
N ALA A 84 16.76 7.99 -11.99
CA ALA A 84 16.75 6.57 -12.37
C ALA A 84 17.14 5.66 -11.19
N SER A 85 18.03 6.11 -10.30
CA SER A 85 18.41 5.38 -9.10
C SER A 85 17.27 5.29 -8.09
N SER A 86 16.48 6.36 -7.94
CA SER A 86 15.26 6.33 -7.10
C SER A 86 14.24 5.35 -7.65
N LEU A 87 13.94 5.38 -8.96
CA LEU A 87 13.04 4.41 -9.57
C LEU A 87 13.52 2.97 -9.34
N ALA A 88 14.82 2.71 -9.58
CA ALA A 88 15.40 1.39 -9.40
C ALA A 88 15.25 0.89 -7.95
N LEU A 89 15.54 1.74 -6.97
CA LEU A 89 15.38 1.44 -5.54
C LEU A 89 13.92 1.10 -5.20
N TRP A 90 12.97 1.94 -5.62
CA TRP A 90 11.54 1.69 -5.38
C TRP A 90 11.03 0.42 -6.06
N CYS A 91 11.52 0.11 -7.26
CA CYS A 91 11.22 -1.15 -7.94
C CYS A 91 11.75 -2.36 -7.15
N LEU A 92 12.98 -2.31 -6.62
CA LEU A 92 13.54 -3.37 -5.79
C LEU A 92 12.73 -3.56 -4.49
N LEU A 93 12.37 -2.47 -3.82
CA LEU A 93 11.52 -2.50 -2.63
C LEU A 93 10.14 -3.07 -2.94
N ALA A 94 9.52 -2.72 -4.07
CA ALA A 94 8.24 -3.26 -4.50
C ALA A 94 8.31 -4.78 -4.75
N LEU A 95 9.38 -5.26 -5.38
CA LEU A 95 9.60 -6.70 -5.57
C LEU A 95 9.76 -7.43 -4.24
N ALA A 96 10.61 -6.91 -3.34
CA ALA A 96 10.84 -7.47 -2.01
C ALA A 96 9.55 -7.47 -1.16
N ALA A 97 8.83 -6.35 -1.13
CA ALA A 97 7.55 -6.23 -0.46
C ALA A 97 6.55 -7.25 -1.00
N GLY A 98 6.47 -7.45 -2.32
CA GLY A 98 5.58 -8.45 -2.89
C GLY A 98 5.94 -9.89 -2.55
N MET A 99 7.24 -10.19 -2.44
CA MET A 99 7.73 -11.51 -2.03
C MET A 99 7.40 -11.83 -0.57
N VAL A 100 7.33 -10.81 0.29
CA VAL A 100 6.99 -10.95 1.73
C VAL A 100 5.48 -10.90 1.94
N LEU A 101 4.83 -9.83 1.49
CA LEU A 101 3.41 -9.57 1.73
C LEU A 101 2.51 -10.53 0.96
N GLY A 102 2.90 -10.93 -0.26
CA GLY A 102 2.11 -11.84 -1.10
C GLY A 102 1.75 -13.14 -0.37
N PRO A 103 2.73 -13.93 0.11
CA PRO A 103 2.48 -15.16 0.87
C PRO A 103 1.72 -14.94 2.21
N VAL A 104 1.91 -13.79 2.87
CA VAL A 104 1.18 -13.45 4.09
C VAL A 104 -0.30 -13.22 3.78
N PHE A 105 -0.59 -12.33 2.83
CA PHE A 105 -1.95 -11.94 2.45
C PHE A 105 -2.67 -13.01 1.62
N ALA A 106 -1.95 -13.97 1.04
CA ALA A 106 -2.51 -15.18 0.45
C ALA A 106 -3.45 -15.94 1.40
N ARG A 107 -3.22 -15.81 2.72
CA ARG A 107 -4.03 -16.48 3.75
C ARG A 107 -5.34 -15.78 4.06
N ILE A 108 -5.54 -14.54 3.60
CA ILE A 108 -6.81 -13.81 3.77
C ILE A 108 -7.94 -14.64 3.14
N GLY A 109 -9.04 -14.81 3.90
CA GLY A 109 -10.20 -15.61 3.53
C GLY A 109 -10.18 -17.05 4.08
N ARG A 110 -9.07 -17.53 4.66
CA ARG A 110 -9.04 -18.84 5.35
C ARG A 110 -9.78 -18.77 6.69
N ALA A 111 -10.61 -19.77 6.99
CA ALA A 111 -11.41 -19.83 8.23
C ALA A 111 -10.60 -20.17 9.52
N ASP A 112 -9.27 -20.04 9.48
CA ASP A 112 -8.35 -20.35 10.57
C ASP A 112 -7.73 -19.08 11.19
N TRP A 113 -6.93 -19.25 12.25
CA TRP A 113 -6.21 -18.14 12.89
C TRP A 113 -5.22 -17.45 11.94
N ALA A 114 -4.66 -18.19 10.99
CA ALA A 114 -3.73 -17.67 10.01
C ALA A 114 -4.42 -16.66 9.07
N GLY A 115 -5.66 -16.94 8.65
CA GLY A 115 -6.45 -16.01 7.86
C GLY A 115 -6.83 -14.75 8.62
N SER A 116 -7.23 -14.89 9.89
CA SER A 116 -7.48 -13.72 10.77
C SER A 116 -6.23 -12.88 11.00
N ALA A 117 -5.08 -13.51 11.25
CA ALA A 117 -3.81 -12.80 11.45
C ALA A 117 -3.36 -12.08 10.18
N ALA A 118 -3.53 -12.68 9.00
CA ALA A 118 -3.20 -12.04 7.73
C ALA A 118 -4.06 -10.80 7.46
N ALA A 119 -5.37 -10.88 7.68
CA ALA A 119 -6.27 -9.73 7.55
C ALA A 119 -5.95 -8.64 8.58
N ALA A 120 -5.73 -9.02 9.84
CA ALA A 120 -5.33 -8.10 10.90
C ALA A 120 -3.98 -7.42 10.63
N SER A 121 -3.03 -8.13 10.01
CA SER A 121 -1.74 -7.56 9.59
C SER A 121 -1.91 -6.50 8.51
N ALA A 122 -2.76 -6.76 7.51
CA ALA A 122 -3.08 -5.76 6.48
C ALA A 122 -3.75 -4.51 7.07
N ILE A 123 -4.73 -4.69 7.95
CA ILE A 123 -5.41 -3.59 8.65
C ILE A 123 -4.44 -2.85 9.58
N GLY A 124 -3.57 -3.56 10.28
CA GLY A 124 -2.55 -2.99 11.16
C GLY A 124 -1.54 -2.12 10.40
N LEU A 125 -1.10 -2.57 9.22
CA LEU A 125 -0.25 -1.77 8.32
C LEU A 125 -0.95 -0.49 7.87
N LEU A 126 -2.22 -0.57 7.47
CA LEU A 126 -3.02 0.61 7.11
C LEU A 126 -3.17 1.58 8.30
N ALA A 127 -3.50 1.07 9.48
CA ALA A 127 -3.69 1.90 10.67
C ALA A 127 -2.39 2.60 11.09
N ALA A 128 -1.26 1.88 11.04
CA ALA A 128 0.06 2.44 11.35
C ALA A 128 0.48 3.51 10.34
N ASP A 129 0.30 3.26 9.04
CA ASP A 129 0.60 4.22 7.96
C ASP A 129 -0.26 5.49 8.10
N VAL A 130 -1.57 5.34 8.32
CA VAL A 130 -2.47 6.49 8.55
C VAL A 130 -2.05 7.26 9.79
N HIS A 131 -1.77 6.59 10.91
CA HIS A 131 -1.38 7.25 12.15
C HIS A 131 -0.08 8.07 11.98
N LEU A 132 0.92 7.51 11.32
CA LEU A 132 2.18 8.22 11.03
C LEU A 132 1.95 9.43 10.12
N ARG A 133 1.00 9.34 9.19
CA ARG A 133 0.78 10.38 8.17
C ARG A 133 -0.14 11.49 8.65
N THR A 134 -1.20 11.17 9.40
CA THR A 134 -2.10 12.19 9.97
C THR A 134 -1.41 13.04 11.04
N HIS A 135 -0.41 12.50 11.73
CA HIS A 135 0.39 13.27 12.68
C HIS A 135 1.28 14.32 11.99
N ASN A 136 1.77 14.00 10.79
CA ASN A 136 2.64 14.89 10.02
C ASN A 136 1.86 15.84 9.09
N TYR A 137 0.66 15.47 8.64
CA TYR A 137 -0.20 16.26 7.75
C TYR A 137 -1.67 16.26 8.25
N PRO A 138 -1.98 17.03 9.32
CA PRO A 138 -3.29 16.99 9.98
C PRO A 138 -4.44 17.47 9.08
N ASP A 139 -4.18 18.46 8.23
CA ASP A 139 -5.16 19.03 7.29
C ASP A 139 -5.64 18.02 6.23
N GLU A 140 -4.86 16.96 6.01
CA GLU A 140 -5.09 15.91 5.01
C GLU A 140 -5.73 14.64 5.60
N SER A 141 -6.00 14.64 6.91
CA SER A 141 -6.41 13.46 7.67
C SER A 141 -7.74 12.86 7.22
N ALA A 142 -8.71 13.67 6.80
CA ALA A 142 -10.02 13.20 6.37
C ALA A 142 -9.95 12.27 5.15
N THR A 143 -9.13 12.61 4.15
CA THR A 143 -8.92 11.77 2.96
C THR A 143 -8.27 10.44 3.35
N LEU A 144 -7.22 10.49 4.16
CA LEU A 144 -6.51 9.29 4.61
C LEU A 144 -7.40 8.34 5.39
N LEU A 145 -8.19 8.86 6.33
CA LEU A 145 -9.15 8.08 7.11
C LEU A 145 -10.24 7.49 6.23
N THR A 146 -10.78 8.26 5.29
CA THR A 146 -11.80 7.79 4.35
C THR A 146 -11.27 6.62 3.51
N PHE A 147 -10.07 6.78 2.93
CA PHE A 147 -9.44 5.70 2.16
C PHE A 147 -9.18 4.47 3.03
N ALA A 148 -8.64 4.65 4.23
CA ALA A 148 -8.34 3.55 5.13
C ALA A 148 -9.58 2.77 5.55
N VAL A 149 -10.69 3.45 5.85
CA VAL A 149 -11.98 2.80 6.13
C VAL A 149 -12.45 1.97 4.94
N LEU A 150 -12.40 2.52 3.71
CA LEU A 150 -12.78 1.79 2.50
C LEU A 150 -11.87 0.57 2.29
N ALA A 151 -10.55 0.71 2.48
CA ALA A 151 -9.59 -0.38 2.37
C ALA A 151 -9.84 -1.47 3.42
N VAL A 152 -10.13 -1.10 4.67
CA VAL A 152 -10.50 -2.03 5.74
C VAL A 152 -11.78 -2.79 5.38
N ILE A 153 -12.81 -2.11 4.85
CA ILE A 153 -14.04 -2.76 4.39
C ILE A 153 -13.73 -3.79 3.30
N ILE A 154 -12.91 -3.46 2.31
CA ILE A 154 -12.50 -4.41 1.27
C ILE A 154 -11.75 -5.61 1.86
N ILE A 155 -10.80 -5.38 2.78
CA ILE A 155 -10.06 -6.46 3.46
C ILE A 155 -11.02 -7.37 4.24
N LEU A 156 -12.01 -6.79 4.93
CA LEU A 156 -13.02 -7.54 5.66
C LEU A 156 -13.94 -8.31 4.70
N ILE A 157 -14.35 -7.75 3.57
CA ILE A 157 -15.14 -8.46 2.56
C ILE A 157 -14.36 -9.68 2.03
N LEU A 158 -13.06 -9.53 1.78
CA LEU A 158 -12.20 -10.62 1.32
C LEU A 158 -11.89 -11.65 2.41
N GLY A 159 -11.87 -11.22 3.67
CA GLY A 159 -11.37 -12.01 4.80
C GLY A 159 -12.44 -12.61 5.71
N ALA A 160 -13.62 -12.00 5.84
CA ALA A 160 -14.61 -12.32 6.87
C ALA A 160 -15.59 -13.41 6.42
N VAL A 161 -15.18 -14.67 6.48
CA VAL A 161 -16.06 -15.80 6.16
C VAL A 161 -17.02 -16.17 7.31
N SER A 162 -16.80 -15.65 8.53
CA SER A 162 -17.69 -15.87 9.67
C SER A 162 -17.57 -14.79 10.75
N ARG A 163 -18.61 -14.63 11.59
CA ARG A 163 -18.61 -13.71 12.75
C ARG A 163 -17.46 -14.01 13.72
N ARG A 164 -17.14 -15.28 13.96
CA ARG A 164 -16.01 -15.68 14.80
C ARG A 164 -14.69 -15.17 14.24
N GLN A 165 -14.53 -15.20 12.93
CA GLN A 165 -13.32 -14.71 12.27
C GLN A 165 -13.21 -13.18 12.34
N VAL A 166 -14.32 -12.45 12.19
CA VAL A 166 -14.33 -10.98 12.39
C VAL A 166 -13.84 -10.62 13.79
N ILE A 167 -14.34 -11.32 14.82
CA ILE A 167 -13.92 -11.10 16.21
C ILE A 167 -12.42 -11.39 16.38
N ARG A 168 -11.92 -12.52 15.84
CA ARG A 168 -10.49 -12.86 15.89
C ARG A 168 -9.62 -11.83 15.19
N THR A 169 -10.03 -11.37 14.00
CA THR A 169 -9.34 -10.31 13.27
C THR A 169 -9.31 -9.04 14.12
N ALA A 170 -10.45 -8.63 14.70
CA ALA A 170 -10.54 -7.44 15.54
C ALA A 170 -9.59 -7.50 16.75
N LEU A 171 -9.53 -8.65 17.44
CA LEU A 171 -8.61 -8.86 18.57
C LEU A 171 -7.13 -8.77 18.16
N LEU A 172 -6.81 -9.17 16.93
CA LEU A 172 -5.44 -9.16 16.41
C LEU A 172 -5.03 -7.82 15.78
N ILE A 173 -5.96 -6.90 15.48
CA ILE A 173 -5.64 -5.61 14.88
C ILE A 173 -4.67 -4.82 15.76
N VAL A 174 -4.92 -4.74 17.08
CA VAL A 174 -4.09 -3.96 18.00
C VAL A 174 -2.62 -4.42 18.00
N PRO A 175 -2.29 -5.69 18.28
CA PRO A 175 -0.89 -6.13 18.23
C PRO A 175 -0.29 -6.00 16.83
N CYS A 176 -1.05 -6.26 15.76
CA CYS A 176 -0.56 -6.08 14.39
C CYS A 176 -0.27 -4.61 14.06
N ALA A 177 -1.09 -3.68 14.53
CA ALA A 177 -0.89 -2.24 14.34
C ALA A 177 0.34 -1.76 15.09
N VAL A 178 0.58 -2.24 16.32
CA VAL A 178 1.81 -1.94 17.07
C VAL A 178 3.05 -2.43 16.33
N LEU A 179 3.06 -3.69 15.88
CA LEU A 179 4.17 -4.26 15.12
C LEU A 179 4.39 -3.51 13.80
N SER A 180 3.31 -3.12 13.12
CA SER A 180 3.36 -2.36 11.87
C SER A 180 3.90 -0.95 12.09
N TYR A 181 3.49 -0.29 13.18
CA TYR A 181 4.02 1.01 13.57
C TYR A 181 5.53 0.92 13.81
N LEU A 182 5.98 -0.04 14.62
CA LEU A 182 7.42 -0.23 14.87
C LEU A 182 8.20 -0.48 13.57
N LEU A 183 7.65 -1.26 12.64
CA LEU A 183 8.26 -1.50 11.33
C LEU A 183 8.37 -0.21 10.49
N LEU A 184 7.28 0.55 10.40
CA LEU A 184 7.20 1.78 9.60
C LEU A 184 7.92 2.97 10.24
N SER A 185 8.15 2.93 11.55
CA SER A 185 8.93 3.94 12.29
C SER A 185 10.44 3.70 12.23
N THR A 186 10.92 2.62 11.60
CA THR A 186 12.36 2.35 11.53
C THR A 186 13.11 3.37 10.65
N PRO A 187 14.32 3.80 11.05
CA PRO A 187 15.14 4.75 10.28
C PRO A 187 15.62 4.19 8.93
N LEU A 188 15.41 2.90 8.66
CA LEU A 188 15.69 2.27 7.38
C LEU A 188 14.87 2.91 6.23
N LEU A 189 13.68 3.44 6.53
CA LEU A 189 12.89 4.22 5.57
C LEU A 189 13.40 5.66 5.40
N GLU A 190 14.10 6.21 6.40
CA GLU A 190 14.72 7.55 6.31
C GLU A 190 15.96 7.57 5.40
N LEU A 191 16.57 6.41 5.16
CA LEU A 191 17.69 6.24 4.23
C LEU A 191 17.26 6.20 2.75
N VAL A 192 15.96 6.15 2.45
CA VAL A 192 15.43 6.15 1.08
C VAL A 192 15.24 7.62 0.62
N PRO A 193 16.03 8.09 -0.38
CA PRO A 193 15.91 9.47 -0.86
C PRO A 193 14.51 9.74 -1.43
N GLY A 194 13.86 10.80 -0.98
CA GLY A 194 12.49 11.18 -1.40
C GLY A 194 11.38 10.82 -0.42
N ILE A 195 11.69 10.15 0.71
CA ILE A 195 10.82 10.05 1.90
C ILE A 195 11.25 11.08 2.97
N SER A 196 11.92 12.16 2.57
CA SER A 196 12.17 13.28 3.48
C SER A 196 10.83 13.93 3.83
N ARG A 197 10.56 14.01 5.15
CA ARG A 197 9.37 14.56 5.81
C ARG A 197 8.93 15.91 5.26
#